data_AF-X1ME62-F1
#
_entry.id   AF-X1ME62-F1
#
_cell.length_a   1.000
_cell.length_b   1.000
_cell.length_c   1.000
_cell.angle_alpha   90.00
_cell.angle_beta   90.00
_cell.angle_gamma   90.00
#
_symmetry.space_group_name_H-M   'P 1'
#
loop_
_entity.id
_entity.type
_entity.pdbx_description
1 polymer ?
#
loop_
_entity_poly.entity_id
_entity_poly.type
_entity_poly.pdbx_seq_one_letter_code
_entity_poly.pdbx_strand_id
1 'polypeptide(L)'
;LFTKRLALDAALDIVKKDQSRQDVIAQIDNKTQDILDADNKGIYSEKIRRKQMNEINLLLDHYLKLLGAEGKSYEALVKDAYQTRDNYEAFLHELAPVERAVNRAAIQTVGASETAHELVSRMEQATGRIRAEQAEKIFS
;
A
#
# COMPACT_ATOMS: atom_id res chain seq x y z
N LEU A 1 7.27 3.43 -1.30
CA LEU A 1 7.83 2.65 -2.44
C LEU A 1 8.11 1.18 -2.07
N PHE A 2 8.55 0.88 -0.85
CA PHE A 2 8.81 -0.50 -0.40
C PHE A 2 7.54 -1.38 -0.26
N THR A 3 6.49 -0.87 0.40
CA THR A 3 5.26 -1.62 0.70
C THR A 3 4.45 -2.02 -0.52
N LYS A 4 4.21 -1.08 -1.45
CA LYS A 4 3.47 -1.33 -2.70
C LYS A 4 4.11 -2.42 -3.56
N ARG A 5 5.44 -2.39 -3.69
CA ARG A 5 6.18 -3.41 -4.44
C ARG A 5 6.09 -4.77 -3.76
N LEU A 6 6.28 -4.85 -2.44
CA LEU A 6 6.15 -6.11 -1.70
C LEU A 6 4.76 -6.73 -1.83
N ALA A 7 3.71 -5.92 -1.74
CA ALA A 7 2.34 -6.39 -1.89
C ALA A 7 2.07 -6.92 -3.31
N LEU A 8 2.57 -6.23 -4.35
CA LEU A 8 2.44 -6.69 -5.73
C LEU A 8 3.23 -7.98 -5.99
N ASP A 9 4.49 -8.04 -5.55
CA ASP A 9 5.33 -9.23 -5.69
C ASP A 9 4.70 -10.43 -4.97
N ALA A 10 4.13 -10.23 -3.77
CA ALA A 10 3.37 -11.27 -3.06
C ALA A 10 2.10 -11.69 -3.80
N ALA A 11 1.34 -10.76 -4.39
CA ALA A 11 0.18 -11.09 -5.19
C ALA A 11 0.56 -11.93 -6.42
N LEU A 12 1.67 -11.59 -7.07
CA LEU A 12 2.22 -12.36 -8.18
C LEU A 12 2.68 -13.75 -7.75
N ASP A 13 3.29 -13.90 -6.58
CA ASP A 13 3.74 -15.18 -6.07
C ASP A 13 2.57 -16.10 -5.72
N ILE A 14 1.48 -15.56 -5.17
CA ILE A 14 0.23 -16.32 -4.98
C ILE A 14 -0.32 -16.81 -6.32
N VAL A 15 -0.45 -15.92 -7.31
CA VAL A 15 -1.11 -16.26 -8.59
C VAL A 15 -0.23 -17.12 -9.51
N LYS A 16 1.08 -16.91 -9.53
CA LYS A 16 1.99 -17.56 -10.49
C LYS A 16 2.78 -18.73 -9.93
N LYS A 17 3.02 -18.76 -8.61
CA LYS A 17 3.81 -19.80 -7.95
C LYS A 17 2.96 -20.67 -7.02
N ASP A 18 1.64 -20.47 -7.00
CA ASP A 18 0.69 -21.19 -6.17
C ASP A 18 1.06 -21.15 -4.67
N GLN A 19 1.70 -20.05 -4.24
CA GLN A 19 2.06 -19.86 -2.83
C GLN A 19 0.82 -19.49 -2.02
N SER A 20 0.72 -20.00 -0.80
CA SER A 20 -0.37 -19.61 0.08
C SER A 20 -0.19 -18.16 0.55
N ARG A 21 -1.29 -17.48 0.84
CA ARG A 21 -1.27 -16.14 1.45
C ARG A 21 -0.44 -16.13 2.74
N GLN A 22 -0.55 -17.18 3.55
CA GLN A 22 0.17 -17.29 4.81
C GLN A 22 1.68 -17.30 4.58
N ASP A 23 2.16 -18.03 3.56
CA ASP A 23 3.59 -18.14 3.27
C ASP A 23 4.17 -16.83 2.76
N VAL A 24 3.49 -16.13 1.84
CA VAL A 24 3.99 -14.84 1.35
C VAL A 24 4.00 -13.76 2.44
N ILE A 25 3.01 -13.78 3.34
CA ILE A 25 2.97 -12.86 4.48
C ILE A 25 4.10 -13.18 5.47
N ALA A 26 4.36 -14.47 5.76
CA ALA A 26 5.48 -14.87 6.61
C ALA A 26 6.84 -14.48 6.01
N GLN A 27 7.01 -14.62 4.69
CA GLN A 27 8.22 -14.18 4.00
C GLN A 27 8.44 -12.66 4.11
N ILE A 28 7.37 -11.87 3.95
CA ILE A 28 7.43 -10.41 4.14
C ILE A 28 7.72 -10.06 5.60
N ASP A 29 7.08 -10.76 6.54
CA ASP A 29 7.28 -10.55 7.97
C ASP A 29 8.74 -10.77 8.35
N ASN A 30 9.35 -11.89 7.93
CA ASN A 30 10.76 -12.18 8.13
C ASN A 30 11.66 -11.11 7.47
N LYS A 31 11.41 -10.76 6.21
CA LYS A 31 12.20 -9.76 5.49
C LYS A 31 12.16 -8.39 6.16
N THR A 32 11.02 -8.00 6.71
CA THR A 32 10.90 -6.73 7.43
C THR A 32 11.49 -6.79 8.82
N GLN A 33 11.49 -7.97 9.46
CA GLN A 33 12.19 -8.21 10.71
C GLN A 33 13.71 -8.09 10.53
N ASP A 34 14.27 -8.69 9.47
CA ASP A 34 15.70 -8.58 9.16
C ASP A 34 16.15 -7.12 8.99
N ILE A 35 15.29 -6.27 8.39
CA ILE A 35 15.56 -4.83 8.23
C ILE A 35 15.54 -4.12 9.58
N LEU A 36 14.62 -4.50 10.48
CA LEU A 36 14.55 -3.97 11.84
C LEU A 36 15.76 -4.36 12.66
N ASP A 37 16.16 -5.61 12.61
CA ASP A 37 17.31 -6.13 13.36
C ASP A 37 18.63 -5.54 12.87
N ALA A 38 18.72 -5.21 11.57
CA ALA A 38 19.88 -4.55 10.97
C ALA A 38 19.93 -3.02 11.21
N ASP A 39 18.87 -2.40 11.71
CA ASP A 39 18.83 -0.95 11.90
C ASP A 39 19.53 -0.48 13.17
N ASN A 40 20.81 -0.15 13.01
CA ASN A 40 21.62 0.41 14.09
C ASN A 40 21.40 1.91 14.33
N LYS A 41 20.59 2.60 13.50
CA LYS A 41 20.42 4.06 13.54
C LYS A 41 19.07 4.49 14.14
N GLY A 42 18.18 3.56 14.43
CA GLY A 42 16.84 3.84 14.95
C GLY A 42 15.94 4.57 13.95
N ILE A 43 16.23 4.45 12.65
CA ILE A 43 15.46 5.06 11.55
C ILE A 43 14.26 4.16 11.19
N TYR A 44 14.39 2.86 11.40
CA TYR A 44 13.33 1.88 11.21
C TYR A 44 12.92 1.30 12.56
N SER A 45 11.64 1.39 12.87
CA SER A 45 11.09 0.97 14.16
C SER A 45 10.00 -0.08 13.99
N GLU A 46 9.78 -0.89 15.03
CA GLU A 46 8.67 -1.84 15.06
C GLU A 46 7.30 -1.15 14.82
N LYS A 47 7.18 0.12 15.23
CA LYS A 47 6.00 0.94 14.94
C LYS A 47 5.83 1.17 13.44
N ILE A 48 6.90 1.53 12.72
CA ILE A 48 6.87 1.69 11.25
C ILE A 48 6.55 0.34 10.61
N ARG A 49 7.26 -0.72 10.99
CA ARG A 49 7.08 -2.09 10.47
C ARG A 49 5.63 -2.54 10.56
N ARG A 50 5.01 -2.45 11.75
CA ARG A 50 3.59 -2.80 11.94
C ARG A 50 2.64 -2.00 11.06
N LYS A 51 2.88 -0.70 10.86
CA LYS A 51 2.04 0.11 9.96
C LYS A 51 2.24 -0.28 8.49
N GLN A 52 3.46 -0.62 8.10
CA GLN A 52 3.76 -1.12 6.76
C GLN A 52 3.08 -2.47 6.51
N MET A 53 3.07 -3.39 7.49
CA MET A 53 2.36 -4.67 7.35
C MET A 53 0.86 -4.50 7.12
N ASN A 54 0.24 -3.50 7.75
CA ASN A 54 -1.16 -3.17 7.48
C ASN A 54 -1.37 -2.64 6.06
N GLU A 55 -0.49 -1.76 5.57
CA GLU A 55 -0.53 -1.25 4.19
C GLU A 55 -0.35 -2.39 3.18
N ILE A 56 0.61 -3.28 3.43
CA ILE A 56 0.91 -4.43 2.58
C ILE A 56 -0.30 -5.36 2.47
N ASN A 57 -0.95 -5.71 3.58
CA ASN A 57 -2.13 -6.58 3.56
C ASN A 57 -3.27 -5.98 2.72
N LEU A 58 -3.56 -4.68 2.91
CA LEU A 58 -4.62 -4.00 2.17
C LEU A 58 -4.30 -3.91 0.67
N LEU A 59 -3.04 -3.63 0.32
CA LEU A 59 -2.60 -3.58 -1.08
C LEU A 59 -2.54 -4.96 -1.71
N LEU A 60 -2.21 -6.00 -0.94
CA LEU A 60 -2.23 -7.39 -1.41
C LEU A 60 -3.65 -7.77 -1.86
N ASP A 61 -4.67 -7.41 -1.08
CA ASP A 61 -6.07 -7.64 -1.44
C ASP A 61 -6.45 -6.91 -2.73
N HIS A 62 -6.01 -5.66 -2.88
CA HIS A 62 -6.21 -4.88 -4.10
C HIS A 62 -5.55 -5.55 -5.32
N TYR A 63 -4.29 -5.95 -5.21
CA TYR A 63 -3.57 -6.55 -6.33
C TYR A 63 -4.11 -7.94 -6.69
N LEU A 64 -4.54 -8.74 -5.72
CA LEU A 64 -5.20 -10.02 -6.00
C LEU A 64 -6.52 -9.82 -6.75
N LYS A 65 -7.32 -8.81 -6.39
CA LYS A 65 -8.53 -8.46 -7.15
C LYS A 65 -8.20 -8.07 -8.60
N LEU A 66 -7.19 -7.22 -8.81
CA LEU A 66 -6.79 -6.81 -10.16
C LEU A 66 -6.20 -7.95 -10.99
N LEU A 67 -5.42 -8.85 -10.39
CA LEU A 67 -4.83 -9.99 -11.09
C LEU A 67 -5.86 -11.07 -11.45
N GLY A 68 -6.97 -11.14 -10.72
CA GLY A 68 -8.11 -12.00 -11.03
C GLY A 68 -9.15 -11.36 -11.95
N ALA A 69 -8.97 -10.09 -12.32
CA ALA A 69 -9.90 -9.33 -13.16
C ALA A 69 -9.59 -9.47 -14.66
N GLU A 70 -10.61 -9.29 -15.49
CA GLU A 70 -10.48 -9.29 -16.95
C GLU A 70 -10.21 -7.88 -17.49
N GLY A 71 -9.19 -7.74 -18.35
CA GLY A 71 -8.88 -6.45 -18.97
C GLY A 71 -7.51 -6.39 -19.62
N LYS A 72 -7.35 -5.46 -20.58
CA LYS A 72 -6.08 -5.19 -21.28
C LYS A 72 -5.45 -3.85 -20.88
N SER A 73 -6.11 -3.08 -20.04
CA SER A 73 -5.61 -1.82 -19.48
C SER A 73 -5.88 -1.78 -17.98
N TYR A 74 -5.17 -0.92 -17.27
CA TYR A 74 -5.38 -0.73 -15.83
C TYR A 74 -6.83 -0.31 -15.53
N GLU A 75 -7.41 0.58 -16.33
CA GLU A 75 -8.79 1.04 -16.18
C GLU A 75 -9.79 -0.11 -16.34
N ALA A 76 -9.56 -0.99 -17.33
CA ALA A 76 -10.40 -2.17 -17.52
C ALA A 76 -10.33 -3.11 -16.31
N LEU A 77 -9.12 -3.38 -15.80
CA LEU A 77 -8.92 -4.22 -14.61
C LEU A 77 -9.58 -3.62 -13.36
N VAL A 78 -9.51 -2.31 -13.17
CA VAL A 78 -10.18 -1.64 -12.03
C VAL A 78 -11.70 -1.70 -12.17
N LYS A 79 -12.24 -1.46 -13.38
CA LYS A 79 -13.69 -1.58 -13.63
C LYS A 79 -14.18 -2.98 -13.32
N ASP A 80 -13.48 -4.00 -13.79
CA ASP A 80 -13.86 -5.39 -13.57
C ASP A 80 -13.66 -5.82 -12.10
N ALA A 81 -12.57 -5.41 -11.45
CA ALA A 81 -12.32 -5.76 -10.05
C ALA A 81 -13.31 -5.11 -9.06
N TYR A 82 -13.74 -3.87 -9.31
CA TYR A 82 -14.54 -3.08 -8.36
C TYR A 82 -15.99 -2.87 -8.79
N GLN A 83 -16.32 -3.08 -10.07
CA GLN A 83 -17.65 -2.99 -10.69
C GLN A 83 -18.26 -1.59 -10.71
N THR A 84 -18.16 -0.84 -9.62
CA THR A 84 -18.72 0.51 -9.48
C THR A 84 -17.68 1.50 -8.96
N ARG A 85 -17.92 2.78 -9.26
CA ARG A 85 -17.14 3.90 -8.73
C ARG A 85 -17.10 3.89 -7.20
N ASP A 86 -18.26 3.73 -6.57
CA ASP A 86 -18.40 3.74 -5.10
C ASP A 86 -17.56 2.66 -4.43
N ASN A 87 -17.49 1.45 -5.00
CA ASN A 87 -16.67 0.37 -4.48
C ASN A 87 -15.16 0.66 -4.58
N TYR A 88 -14.74 1.28 -5.69
CA TYR A 88 -13.34 1.69 -5.85
C TYR A 88 -12.98 2.85 -4.91
N GLU A 89 -13.87 3.84 -4.79
CA GLU A 89 -13.70 4.96 -3.86
C GLU A 89 -13.69 4.50 -2.40
N ALA A 90 -14.49 3.49 -2.03
CA ALA A 90 -14.45 2.88 -0.70
C ALA A 90 -13.07 2.31 -0.39
N PHE A 91 -12.47 1.57 -1.34
CA PHE A 91 -11.09 1.09 -1.19
C PHE A 91 -10.08 2.23 -1.07
N LEU A 92 -10.19 3.29 -1.88
CA LEU A 92 -9.30 4.46 -1.77
C LEU A 92 -9.43 5.17 -0.42
N HIS A 93 -10.65 5.23 0.12
CA HIS A 93 -10.96 5.79 1.43
C HIS A 93 -10.37 4.94 2.57
N GLU A 94 -10.33 3.61 2.42
CA GLU A 94 -9.63 2.70 3.34
C GLU A 94 -8.10 2.81 3.24
N LEU A 95 -7.56 2.94 2.03
CA LEU A 95 -6.11 2.98 1.79
C LEU A 95 -5.46 4.25 2.36
N ALA A 96 -6.12 5.40 2.19
CA ALA A 96 -5.57 6.69 2.57
C ALA A 96 -5.13 6.76 4.06
N PRO A 97 -5.96 6.43 5.07
CA PRO A 97 -5.54 6.48 6.48
C PRO A 97 -4.42 5.48 6.82
N VAL A 98 -4.33 4.35 6.12
CA VAL A 98 -3.26 3.35 6.33
C VAL A 98 -1.92 3.89 5.87
N GLU A 99 -1.85 4.49 4.68
CA GLU A 99 -0.64 5.15 4.18
C GLU A 99 -0.21 6.32 5.07
N ARG A 100 -1.16 7.16 5.51
CA ARG A 100 -0.89 8.24 6.47
C ARG A 100 -0.32 7.72 7.77
N ALA A 101 -0.76 6.54 8.23
CA ALA A 101 -0.23 5.93 9.45
C ALA A 101 1.25 5.52 9.30
N VAL A 102 1.65 5.04 8.13
CA VAL A 102 3.06 4.74 7.81
C VAL A 102 3.89 6.03 7.81
N ASN A 103 3.46 7.05 7.08
CA ASN A 103 4.17 8.33 6.99
C ASN A 103 4.36 8.99 8.37
N ARG A 104 3.29 9.02 9.18
CA ARG A 104 3.35 9.55 10.55
C ARG A 104 4.29 8.77 11.44
N ALA A 105 4.28 7.43 11.36
CA ALA A 105 5.21 6.61 12.12
C ALA A 105 6.66 6.88 11.73
N ALA A 106 6.94 7.06 10.43
CA ALA A 106 8.27 7.37 9.93
C ALA A 106 8.77 8.73 10.43
N ILE A 107 7.99 9.80 10.24
CA ILE A 107 8.35 11.14 10.68
C ILE A 107 8.59 11.20 12.20
N GLN A 108 7.72 10.56 12.99
CA GLN A 108 7.86 10.52 14.45
C GLN A 108 9.12 9.77 14.90
N THR A 109 9.48 8.69 14.20
CA THR A 109 10.65 7.87 14.55
C THR A 109 11.94 8.64 14.32
N VAL A 110 12.03 9.40 13.23
CA VAL A 110 13.25 10.17 12.90
C VAL A 110 13.28 11.56 13.53
N GLY A 111 12.25 11.93 14.32
CA GLY A 111 12.14 13.26 14.92
C GLY A 111 12.14 14.39 13.88
N ALA A 112 11.40 14.21 12.78
CA ALA A 112 11.49 15.13 11.65
C ALA A 112 10.99 16.56 11.98
N SER A 113 11.52 17.53 11.24
CA SER A 113 11.14 18.94 11.38
C SER A 113 9.70 19.21 10.95
N GLU A 114 9.16 20.36 11.37
CA GLU A 114 7.86 20.86 10.92
C GLU A 114 7.77 20.95 9.39
N THR A 115 8.86 21.34 8.71
CA THR A 115 8.94 21.34 7.25
C THR A 115 8.72 19.96 6.64
N ALA A 116 9.24 18.88 7.27
CA ALA A 116 9.02 17.52 6.80
C ALA A 116 7.56 17.07 7.01
N HIS A 117 6.94 17.49 8.13
CA HIS A 117 5.51 17.29 8.37
C HIS A 117 4.63 17.98 7.30
N GLU A 118 4.93 19.23 6.97
CA GLU A 118 4.21 19.96 5.92
C GLU A 118 4.36 19.31 4.54
N LEU A 119 5.58 18.89 4.19
CA LEU A 119 5.84 18.22 2.92
C LEU A 119 5.01 16.95 2.78
N VAL A 120 5.00 16.10 3.81
CA VAL A 120 4.18 14.88 3.81
C VAL A 120 2.69 15.20 3.72
N SER A 121 2.20 16.21 4.45
CA SER A 121 0.81 16.65 4.36
C SER A 121 0.42 17.08 2.93
N ARG A 122 1.28 17.86 2.26
CA ARG A 122 1.06 18.27 0.86
C ARG A 122 1.06 17.07 -0.09
N MET A 123 1.97 16.11 0.10
CA MET A 123 1.99 14.87 -0.68
C MET A 123 0.71 14.05 -0.50
N GLU A 124 0.21 13.91 0.74
CA GLU A 124 -1.03 13.20 1.04
C GLU A 124 -2.26 13.86 0.40
N GLN A 125 -2.33 15.20 0.42
CA GLN A 125 -3.40 15.95 -0.26
C GLN A 125 -3.34 15.81 -1.77
N ALA A 126 -2.15 15.93 -2.38
CA ALA A 126 -1.96 15.76 -3.81
C ALA A 126 -2.35 14.35 -4.27
N THR A 127 -1.93 13.33 -3.51
CA THR A 127 -2.30 11.93 -3.77
C THR A 127 -3.81 11.73 -3.72
N GLY A 128 -4.50 12.36 -2.76
CA GLY A 128 -5.96 12.31 -2.66
C GLY A 128 -6.67 12.90 -3.88
N ARG A 129 -6.20 14.05 -4.38
CA ARG A 129 -6.77 14.69 -5.59
C ARG A 129 -6.58 13.83 -6.83
N ILE A 130 -5.36 13.34 -7.06
CA ILE A 130 -5.04 12.46 -8.20
C ILE A 130 -5.91 11.21 -8.17
N ARG A 131 -6.14 10.61 -7.00
CA ARG A 131 -6.99 9.43 -6.85
C ARG A 131 -8.46 9.70 -7.16
N ALA A 132 -8.97 10.86 -6.75
CA ALA A 132 -10.35 11.27 -7.05
C ALA A 132 -10.53 11.48 -8.57
N GLU A 133 -9.62 12.22 -9.21
CA GLU A 133 -9.61 12.44 -10.66
C GLU A 133 -9.48 11.11 -11.42
N GLN A 134 -8.66 10.20 -10.92
CA GLN A 134 -8.50 8.87 -11.51
C GLN A 134 -9.76 8.02 -11.37
N ALA A 135 -10.42 8.02 -10.21
CA ALA A 135 -11.67 7.30 -10.01
C ALA A 135 -12.78 7.80 -10.94
N GLU A 136 -12.90 9.13 -11.08
CA GLU A 136 -13.82 9.76 -12.03
C GLU A 136 -13.49 9.35 -13.47
N LYS A 137 -12.23 9.45 -13.90
CA LYS A 137 -11.82 9.07 -15.24
C LYS A 137 -12.01 7.58 -15.54
N ILE A 138 -11.78 6.71 -14.57
CA ILE A 138 -11.99 5.28 -14.76
C ILE A 138 -13.47 5.04 -14.98
N PHE A 139 -14.36 5.53 -14.10
CA PHE A 139 -15.78 5.17 -14.12
C PHE A 139 -16.71 6.13 -14.90
N SER A 140 -16.15 7.13 -15.59
CA SER A 140 -16.87 7.93 -16.59
C SER A 140 -17.25 7.13 -17.83
#